data_AF-A0A8I1DKF4-F1
#
_entry.id   AF-A0A8I1DKF4-F1
#
_cell.length_a   1.000
_cell.length_b   1.000
_cell.length_c   1.000
_cell.angle_alpha   90.00
_cell.angle_beta   90.00
_cell.angle_gamma   90.00
#
_symmetry.space_group_name_H-M   'P 1'
#
loop_
_entity.id
_entity.type
_entity.pdbx_description
1 polymer ?
#
loop_
_entity_poly.entity_id
_entity_poly.type
_entity_poly.pdbx_seq_one_letter_code
_entity_poly.pdbx_strand_id
1 'polypeptide(L)'
;MIEITKLIELYINRKDKFKKADERLSRRQEYFKGIELIEANKDLNSNEKRALLNSAAQKLTGSGLVTFEFADYYLRHPSFINFEIISPMVAFWDQMLIKTYDEKQKIIKLEINRVKYVKEIASALFSSLFMAIVIFIFVRNGNQIINYLSDNFYVSKSFLGLAYLLFILLLVGLFILFNFIFLTLSDLKRLVK
;
A
#
# COMPACT_ATOMS: atom_id res chain seq x y z
N MET A 1 -32.93 6.29 -23.00
CA MET A 1 -33.61 6.76 -21.78
C MET A 1 -32.76 6.29 -20.61
N ILE A 2 -32.14 7.20 -19.84
CA ILE A 2 -31.27 6.82 -18.72
C ILE A 2 -32.18 6.27 -17.62
N GLU A 3 -32.00 5.01 -17.23
CA GLU A 3 -32.76 4.39 -16.15
C GLU A 3 -32.62 5.20 -14.86
N ILE A 4 -33.75 5.44 -14.18
CA ILE A 4 -33.83 6.25 -12.96
C ILE A 4 -32.86 5.74 -11.87
N THR A 5 -32.59 4.44 -11.84
CA THR A 5 -31.58 3.80 -10.98
C THR A 5 -30.17 4.31 -11.23
N LYS A 6 -29.73 4.47 -12.50
CA LYS A 6 -28.42 5.06 -12.83
C LYS A 6 -28.34 6.54 -12.45
N LEU A 7 -29.45 7.27 -12.53
CA LEU A 7 -29.51 8.67 -12.08
C LEU A 7 -29.37 8.81 -10.56
N ILE A 8 -30.05 7.95 -9.80
CA ILE A 8 -29.93 7.88 -8.34
C ILE A 8 -28.52 7.47 -7.93
N GLU A 9 -27.96 6.44 -8.58
CA GLU A 9 -26.58 5.99 -8.34
C GLU A 9 -25.54 7.06 -8.68
N LEU A 10 -25.72 7.80 -9.77
CA LEU A 10 -24.89 8.95 -10.13
C LEU A 10 -25.00 10.08 -9.09
N TYR A 11 -26.20 10.33 -8.56
CA TYR A 11 -26.44 11.39 -7.58
C TYR A 11 -25.82 11.07 -6.22
N ILE A 12 -26.02 9.84 -5.74
CA ILE A 12 -25.42 9.34 -4.48
C ILE A 12 -23.89 9.32 -4.60
N ASN A 13 -23.34 8.73 -5.68
CA ASN A 13 -21.90 8.69 -5.90
C ASN A 13 -21.27 10.09 -6.12
N ARG A 14 -22.01 11.06 -6.67
CA ARG A 14 -21.51 12.43 -6.83
C ARG A 14 -21.36 13.14 -5.49
N LYS A 15 -22.36 13.05 -4.60
CA LYS A 15 -22.35 13.75 -3.31
C LYS A 15 -21.15 13.35 -2.44
N ASP A 16 -20.85 12.05 -2.37
CA ASP A 16 -19.69 11.55 -1.64
C ASP A 16 -18.36 11.88 -2.31
N LYS A 17 -18.31 11.94 -3.64
CA LYS A 17 -17.08 12.32 -4.38
C LYS A 17 -16.70 13.78 -4.16
N PHE A 18 -17.67 14.70 -4.14
CA PHE A 18 -17.41 16.12 -3.86
C PHE A 18 -16.94 16.33 -2.42
N LYS A 19 -17.61 15.72 -1.45
CA LYS A 19 -17.18 15.80 -0.04
C LYS A 19 -15.74 15.29 0.14
N LYS A 20 -15.39 14.15 -0.47
CA LYS A 20 -14.02 13.61 -0.44
C LYS A 20 -13.01 14.51 -1.17
N ALA A 21 -13.44 15.25 -2.19
CA ALA A 21 -12.59 16.20 -2.88
C ALA A 21 -12.32 17.44 -2.02
N ASP A 22 -13.33 17.95 -1.32
CA ASP A 22 -13.19 19.08 -0.38
C ASP A 22 -12.31 18.71 0.81
N GLU A 23 -12.48 17.51 1.37
CA GLU A 23 -11.60 16.97 2.43
C GLU A 23 -10.14 16.84 1.93
N ARG A 24 -9.93 16.46 0.67
CA ARG A 24 -8.60 16.42 0.06
C ARG A 24 -8.02 17.82 -0.13
N LEU A 25 -8.83 18.79 -0.56
CA LEU A 25 -8.42 20.18 -0.70
C LEU A 25 -7.97 20.75 0.65
N SER A 26 -8.78 20.57 1.71
CA SER A 26 -8.45 21.05 3.06
C SER A 26 -7.13 20.47 3.56
N ARG A 27 -6.93 19.15 3.43
CA ARG A 27 -5.68 18.48 3.84
C ARG A 27 -4.45 19.02 3.09
N ARG A 28 -4.58 19.29 1.79
CA ARG A 28 -3.50 19.89 0.99
C ARG A 28 -3.20 21.31 1.44
N GLN A 29 -4.22 22.13 1.66
CA GLN A 29 -4.04 23.51 2.12
C GLN A 29 -3.37 23.56 3.50
N GLU A 30 -3.78 22.71 4.44
CA GLU A 30 -3.14 22.58 5.75
C GLU A 30 -1.67 22.16 5.62
N TYR A 31 -1.38 21.19 4.75
CA TYR A 31 -0.02 20.74 4.49
C TYR A 31 0.87 21.87 3.94
N PHE A 32 0.43 22.60 2.91
CA PHE A 32 1.22 23.69 2.34
C PHE A 32 1.44 24.84 3.31
N LYS A 33 0.40 25.27 4.05
CA LYS A 33 0.54 26.26 5.12
C LYS A 33 1.52 25.81 6.20
N GLY A 34 1.46 24.53 6.57
CA GLY A 34 2.37 23.94 7.54
C GLY A 34 3.84 24.00 7.09
N ILE A 35 4.12 23.68 5.83
CA ILE A 35 5.48 23.76 5.26
C ILE A 35 5.99 25.20 5.28
N GLU A 36 5.19 26.16 4.80
CA GLU A 36 5.58 27.57 4.77
C GLU A 36 5.97 28.09 6.16
N LEU A 37 5.21 27.72 7.19
CA LEU A 37 5.50 28.09 8.58
C LEU A 37 6.80 27.46 9.09
N ILE A 38 7.06 26.18 8.76
CA ILE A 38 8.28 25.47 9.17
C ILE A 38 9.51 26.06 8.48
N GLU A 39 9.41 26.37 7.18
CA GLU A 39 10.52 26.93 6.41
C GLU A 39 10.88 28.34 6.86
N ALA A 40 9.87 29.18 7.12
CA ALA A 40 10.04 30.58 7.54
C ALA A 40 10.59 30.74 8.97
N ASN A 41 10.44 29.74 9.83
CA ASN A 41 10.92 29.80 11.21
C ASN A 41 12.46 29.75 11.27
N LYS A 42 13.11 30.81 11.76
CA LYS A 42 14.57 30.93 11.86
C LYS A 42 15.15 30.29 13.11
N ASP A 43 14.32 29.97 14.10
CA ASP A 43 14.74 29.44 15.40
C ASP A 43 14.94 27.92 15.36
N LEU A 44 14.44 27.25 14.31
CA LEU A 44 14.59 25.81 14.13
C LEU A 44 15.91 25.45 13.45
N ASN A 45 16.59 24.45 14.02
CA ASN A 45 17.75 23.82 13.42
C ASN A 45 17.35 23.00 12.16
N SER A 46 18.30 22.71 11.27
CA SER A 46 18.09 21.95 10.03
C SER A 46 17.49 20.56 10.28
N ASN A 47 17.93 19.87 11.33
CA ASN A 47 17.40 18.56 11.73
C ASN A 47 15.96 18.64 12.24
N GLU A 48 15.62 19.69 12.99
CA GLU A 48 14.28 19.91 13.53
C GLU A 48 13.30 20.26 12.41
N LYS A 49 13.71 21.11 11.48
CA LYS A 49 12.95 21.40 10.25
C LYS A 49 12.67 20.12 9.47
N ARG A 50 13.69 19.29 9.26
CA ARG A 50 13.53 18.01 8.54
C ARG A 50 12.53 17.08 9.24
N ALA A 51 12.60 16.97 10.56
CA ALA A 51 11.69 16.14 11.34
C ALA A 51 10.23 16.63 11.22
N LEU A 52 10.00 17.93 11.32
CA LEU A 52 8.67 18.54 11.19
C LEU A 52 8.10 18.41 9.77
N LEU A 53 8.94 18.61 8.74
CA LEU A 53 8.54 18.41 7.34
C LEU A 53 8.16 16.95 7.06
N ASN A 54 8.92 16.00 7.59
CA ASN A 54 8.60 14.57 7.49
C ASN A 54 7.28 14.27 8.22
N SER A 55 7.07 14.80 9.42
CA SER A 55 5.82 14.63 10.16
C SER A 55 4.61 15.19 9.40
N ALA A 56 4.75 16.36 8.78
CA ALA A 56 3.71 16.94 7.92
C ALA A 56 3.39 16.04 6.70
N ALA A 57 4.42 15.46 6.07
CA ALA A 57 4.24 14.53 4.95
C ALA A 57 3.57 13.22 5.38
N GLN A 58 3.95 12.67 6.54
CA GLN A 58 3.32 11.47 7.10
C GLN A 58 1.86 11.74 7.45
N LYS A 59 1.53 12.91 8.02
CA LYS A 59 0.14 13.31 8.33
C LYS A 59 -0.70 13.44 7.06
N LEU A 60 -0.16 14.02 6.00
CA LEU A 60 -0.86 14.16 4.72
C LEU A 60 -1.16 12.80 4.08
N THR A 61 -0.16 11.92 4.07
CA THR A 61 -0.20 10.64 3.33
C THR A 61 -0.75 9.47 4.14
N GLY A 62 -0.83 9.62 5.47
CA GLY A 62 -1.27 8.57 6.38
C GLY A 62 -0.25 7.43 6.56
N SER A 63 1.00 7.61 6.13
CA SER A 63 2.04 6.59 6.19
C SER A 63 3.31 7.12 6.86
N GLY A 64 3.78 6.41 7.89
CA GLY A 64 5.03 6.73 8.59
C GLY A 64 6.30 6.50 7.76
N LEU A 65 6.19 5.82 6.62
CA LEU A 65 7.33 5.52 5.73
C LEU A 65 7.63 6.67 4.77
N VAL A 66 6.70 7.62 4.59
CA VAL A 66 6.87 8.72 3.63
C VAL A 66 7.73 9.82 4.23
N THR A 67 8.80 10.17 3.53
CA THR A 67 9.59 11.38 3.81
C THR A 67 9.05 12.57 3.03
N PHE A 68 9.35 13.78 3.52
CA PHE A 68 9.05 15.01 2.81
C PHE A 68 9.62 15.02 1.39
N GLU A 69 10.85 14.53 1.21
CA GLU A 69 11.53 14.45 -0.08
C GLU A 69 10.75 13.60 -1.10
N PHE A 70 10.12 12.50 -0.67
CA PHE A 70 9.27 11.68 -1.53
C PHE A 70 7.98 12.39 -1.92
N ALA A 71 7.31 13.03 -0.95
CA ALA A 71 6.09 13.77 -1.21
C ALA A 71 6.34 14.95 -2.18
N ASP A 72 7.41 15.70 -1.95
CA ASP A 72 7.85 16.82 -2.79
C ASP A 72 8.24 16.37 -4.20
N TYR A 73 8.95 15.24 -4.35
CA TYR A 73 9.27 14.68 -5.66
C TYR A 73 8.00 14.41 -6.48
N TYR A 74 7.03 13.68 -5.91
CA TYR A 74 5.79 13.36 -6.63
C TYR A 74 4.89 14.58 -6.87
N LEU A 75 4.92 15.56 -5.96
CA LEU A 75 4.22 16.83 -6.14
C LEU A 75 4.75 17.61 -7.36
N ARG A 76 6.08 17.65 -7.55
CA ARG A 76 6.74 18.35 -8.66
C ARG A 76 6.49 17.70 -10.03
N HIS A 77 6.01 16.45 -10.07
CA HIS A 77 5.75 15.72 -11.31
C HIS A 77 4.26 15.76 -11.67
N PRO A 78 3.85 16.60 -12.64
CA PRO A 78 2.42 16.85 -12.93
C PRO A 78 1.66 15.62 -13.43
N SER A 79 2.36 14.55 -13.85
CA SER A 79 1.72 13.28 -14.19
C SER A 79 1.10 12.56 -12.99
N PHE A 80 1.43 12.94 -11.75
CA PHE A 80 0.99 12.28 -10.53
C PHE A 80 0.04 13.15 -9.69
N ILE A 81 -1.24 13.14 -10.06
CA ILE A 81 -2.30 13.95 -9.40
C ILE A 81 -2.57 13.50 -7.95
N ASN A 82 -2.36 12.21 -7.68
CA ASN A 82 -2.62 11.56 -6.38
C ASN A 82 -1.30 11.24 -5.65
N PHE A 83 -0.38 12.20 -5.57
CA PHE A 83 0.92 12.01 -4.91
C PHE A 83 0.79 11.48 -3.47
N GLU A 84 -0.27 11.86 -2.74
CA GLU A 84 -0.56 11.39 -1.37
C GLU A 84 -0.74 9.88 -1.25
N ILE A 85 -1.19 9.22 -2.32
CA ILE A 85 -1.43 7.78 -2.39
C ILE A 85 -0.21 7.08 -3.01
N ILE A 86 0.41 7.72 -3.98
CA ILE A 86 1.56 7.16 -4.71
C ILE A 86 2.82 7.16 -3.85
N SER A 87 3.08 8.23 -3.09
CA SER A 87 4.32 8.32 -2.31
C SER A 87 4.43 7.25 -1.22
N PRO A 88 3.37 6.86 -0.46
CA PRO A 88 3.41 5.68 0.40
C PRO A 88 3.71 4.38 -0.32
N MET A 89 3.07 4.15 -1.47
CA MET A 89 3.26 2.91 -2.23
C MET A 89 4.70 2.75 -2.70
N VAL A 90 5.32 3.86 -3.12
CA VAL A 90 6.70 3.88 -3.58
C VAL A 90 7.67 3.82 -2.40
N ALA A 91 7.39 4.56 -1.31
CA ALA A 91 8.21 4.54 -0.10
C ALA A 91 8.22 3.16 0.59
N PHE A 92 7.14 2.38 0.48
CA PHE A 92 7.12 0.99 0.93
C PHE A 92 8.19 0.12 0.24
N TRP A 93 8.51 0.46 -1.01
CA TRP A 93 9.51 -0.23 -1.84
C TRP A 93 10.87 0.48 -1.88
N ASP A 94 11.21 1.28 -0.87
CA ASP A 94 12.40 2.13 -0.88
C ASP A 94 13.70 1.39 -1.22
N GLN A 95 13.82 0.16 -0.70
CA GLN A 95 14.93 -0.75 -0.94
C GLN A 95 15.16 -1.14 -2.42
N MET A 96 14.12 -1.00 -3.25
CA MET A 96 14.14 -1.28 -4.70
C MET A 96 14.48 -0.03 -5.53
N LEU A 97 14.65 1.12 -4.89
CA LEU A 97 14.84 2.40 -5.55
C LEU A 97 16.29 2.86 -5.45
N ILE A 98 16.75 3.52 -6.50
CA ILE A 98 17.99 4.28 -6.54
C ILE A 98 17.57 5.74 -6.61
N LYS A 99 17.96 6.51 -5.59
CA LYS A 99 17.65 7.93 -5.47
C LYS A 99 18.85 8.76 -5.88
N THR A 100 18.67 9.65 -6.84
CA THR A 100 19.65 10.69 -7.16
C THR A 100 19.21 11.99 -6.51
N TYR A 101 20.12 12.65 -5.80
CA TYR A 101 19.88 13.90 -5.09
C TYR A 101 20.60 15.07 -5.75
N ASP A 102 20.05 16.27 -5.62
CA ASP A 102 20.75 17.53 -5.91
C ASP A 102 21.62 18.00 -4.72
N GLU A 103 22.33 19.11 -4.92
CA GLU A 103 23.14 19.78 -3.89
C GLU A 103 22.34 20.22 -2.66
N LYS A 104 21.01 20.32 -2.78
CA LYS A 104 20.08 20.69 -1.71
C LYS A 104 19.40 19.46 -1.08
N GLN A 105 19.92 18.25 -1.32
CA GLN A 105 19.39 16.98 -0.82
C GLN A 105 17.94 16.69 -1.26
N LYS A 106 17.50 17.25 -2.39
CA LYS A 106 16.21 16.94 -2.99
C LYS A 106 16.37 15.80 -3.99
N ILE A 107 15.43 14.86 -3.96
CA ILE A 107 15.37 13.80 -4.99
C ILE A 107 15.10 14.47 -6.34
N ILE A 108 15.97 14.24 -7.32
CA ILE A 108 15.83 14.68 -8.71
C ILE A 108 15.48 13.55 -9.66
N LYS A 109 15.85 12.31 -9.31
CA LYS A 109 15.59 11.12 -10.12
C LYS A 109 15.33 9.92 -9.22
N LEU A 110 14.32 9.14 -9.57
CA LEU A 110 14.05 7.83 -8.99
C LEU A 110 14.24 6.78 -10.09
N GLU A 111 15.10 5.81 -9.83
CA GLU A 111 15.29 4.67 -10.73
C GLU A 111 15.02 3.37 -9.99
N ILE A 112 14.60 2.34 -10.73
CA ILE A 112 14.42 1.01 -10.16
C ILE A 112 15.75 0.27 -10.23
N ASN A 113 16.22 -0.21 -9.08
CA ASN A 113 17.27 -1.21 -9.04
C ASN A 113 16.75 -2.52 -9.65
N ARG A 114 17.01 -2.73 -10.95
CA ARG A 114 16.47 -3.87 -11.71
C ARG A 114 16.79 -5.22 -11.07
N VAL A 115 17.99 -5.38 -10.52
CA VAL A 115 18.42 -6.66 -9.92
C VAL A 115 17.57 -6.98 -8.70
N LYS A 116 17.44 -6.03 -7.77
CA LYS A 116 16.62 -6.22 -6.57
C LYS A 116 15.13 -6.36 -6.92
N TYR A 117 14.64 -5.52 -7.82
CA TYR A 117 13.25 -5.53 -8.28
C TYR A 117 12.85 -6.88 -8.88
N VAL A 118 13.65 -7.44 -9.80
CA VAL A 118 13.36 -8.73 -10.43
C VAL A 118 13.37 -9.87 -9.41
N LYS A 119 14.28 -9.82 -8.43
CA LYS A 119 14.33 -10.79 -7.35
C LYS A 119 13.07 -10.75 -6.48
N GLU A 120 12.65 -9.56 -6.05
CA GLU A 120 11.47 -9.41 -5.20
C GLU A 120 10.17 -9.74 -5.93
N ILE A 121 10.00 -9.30 -7.18
CA ILE A 121 8.77 -9.60 -7.93
C ILE A 121 8.63 -11.09 -8.21
N ALA A 122 9.76 -11.78 -8.49
CA ALA A 122 9.76 -13.22 -8.63
C ALA A 122 9.42 -13.90 -7.30
N SER A 123 10.02 -13.48 -6.19
CA SER A 123 9.72 -14.01 -4.85
C SER A 123 8.25 -13.85 -4.48
N ALA A 124 7.67 -12.66 -4.70
CA ALA A 124 6.26 -12.39 -4.43
C ALA A 124 5.33 -13.23 -5.31
N LEU A 125 5.65 -13.39 -6.60
CA LEU A 125 4.89 -14.24 -7.52
C LEU A 125 4.96 -15.71 -7.15
N PHE A 126 6.15 -16.24 -6.83
CA PHE A 126 6.29 -17.63 -6.41
C PHE A 126 5.56 -17.89 -5.09
N SER A 127 5.60 -16.93 -4.16
CA SER A 127 4.89 -17.03 -2.89
C SER A 127 3.37 -17.05 -3.10
N SER A 128 2.84 -16.22 -4.00
CA SER A 128 1.39 -16.22 -4.31
C SER A 128 0.95 -17.52 -4.99
N LEU A 129 1.73 -18.03 -5.95
CA LEU A 129 1.48 -19.32 -6.61
C LEU A 129 1.56 -20.49 -5.64
N PHE A 130 2.59 -20.51 -4.78
CA PHE A 130 2.74 -21.53 -3.74
C PHE A 130 1.54 -21.55 -2.80
N MET A 131 1.10 -20.39 -2.32
CA MET A 131 -0.08 -20.29 -1.46
C MET A 131 -1.35 -20.76 -2.16
N ALA A 132 -1.53 -20.47 -3.46
CA ALA A 132 -2.66 -20.98 -4.23
C ALA A 132 -2.66 -22.52 -4.30
N ILE A 133 -1.50 -23.12 -4.53
CA ILE A 133 -1.33 -24.58 -4.56
C ILE A 133 -1.63 -25.20 -3.19
N VAL A 134 -1.09 -24.61 -2.11
CA VAL A 134 -1.33 -25.04 -0.74
C VAL A 134 -2.83 -25.02 -0.43
N ILE A 135 -3.51 -23.89 -0.67
CA ILE A 135 -4.96 -23.76 -0.46
C ILE A 135 -5.71 -24.81 -1.27
N PHE A 136 -5.35 -25.02 -2.54
CA PHE A 136 -6.00 -26.02 -3.39
C PHE A 136 -5.86 -27.44 -2.82
N ILE A 137 -4.67 -27.82 -2.36
CA ILE A 137 -4.42 -29.15 -1.75
C ILE A 137 -5.27 -29.33 -0.50
N PHE A 138 -5.28 -28.36 0.40
CA PHE A 138 -6.05 -28.42 1.65
C PHE A 138 -7.56 -28.44 1.36
N VAL A 139 -8.07 -27.58 0.49
CA VAL A 139 -9.50 -27.59 0.14
C VAL A 139 -9.91 -28.92 -0.49
N ARG A 140 -9.09 -29.48 -1.40
CA ARG A 140 -9.36 -30.76 -2.05
C ARG A 140 -9.34 -31.95 -1.09
N ASN A 141 -8.39 -31.97 -0.16
CA ASN A 141 -8.16 -33.11 0.73
C ASN A 141 -8.77 -32.95 2.12
N GLY A 142 -9.55 -31.89 2.37
CA GLY A 142 -10.00 -31.51 3.72
C GLY A 142 -10.74 -32.62 4.47
N ASN A 143 -11.67 -33.32 3.83
CA ASN A 143 -12.38 -34.44 4.46
C ASN A 143 -11.45 -35.58 4.86
N GLN A 144 -10.45 -35.90 4.03
CA GLN A 144 -9.47 -36.94 4.33
C GLN A 144 -8.57 -36.53 5.50
N ILE A 145 -8.14 -35.27 5.53
CA ILE A 145 -7.33 -34.71 6.62
C ILE A 145 -8.10 -34.72 7.94
N ILE A 146 -9.35 -34.28 7.95
CA ILE A 146 -10.18 -34.27 9.16
C ILE A 146 -10.43 -35.70 9.67
N ASN A 147 -10.75 -36.63 8.78
CA ASN A 147 -10.95 -38.03 9.17
C ASN A 147 -9.66 -38.64 9.72
N TYR A 148 -8.53 -38.46 9.03
CA TYR A 148 -7.23 -38.93 9.50
C TYR A 148 -6.87 -38.37 10.89
N LEU A 149 -7.07 -37.08 11.12
CA LEU A 149 -6.80 -36.47 12.43
C LEU A 149 -7.76 -36.96 13.51
N SER A 150 -9.05 -37.11 13.18
CA SER A 150 -10.06 -37.61 14.11
C SER A 150 -9.75 -39.05 14.54
N ASP A 151 -9.35 -39.90 13.60
CA ASP A 151 -9.16 -41.33 13.82
C ASP A 151 -7.84 -41.62 14.57
N ASN A 152 -6.81 -40.78 14.40
CA ASN A 152 -5.51 -40.97 15.06
C ASN A 152 -5.37 -40.22 16.39
N PHE A 153 -6.03 -39.07 16.55
CA PHE A 153 -5.90 -38.24 17.76
C PHE A 153 -7.14 -38.28 18.66
N TYR A 154 -8.16 -39.05 18.30
CA TYR A 154 -9.41 -39.22 19.06
C TYR A 154 -10.13 -37.90 19.39
N VAL A 155 -9.97 -36.91 18.52
CA VAL A 155 -10.65 -35.60 18.64
C VAL A 155 -11.95 -35.62 17.84
N SER A 156 -12.99 -34.93 18.33
CA SER A 156 -14.27 -34.87 17.63
C SER A 156 -14.13 -34.22 16.25
N LYS A 157 -14.79 -34.81 15.24
CA LYS A 157 -14.81 -34.31 13.85
C LYS A 157 -15.38 -32.89 13.76
N SER A 158 -16.33 -32.54 14.61
CA SER A 158 -16.92 -31.21 14.68
C SER A 158 -15.90 -30.15 15.10
N PHE A 159 -15.11 -30.43 16.15
CA PHE A 159 -14.05 -29.53 16.59
C PHE A 159 -12.93 -29.41 15.54
N LEU A 160 -12.48 -30.54 14.98
CA LEU A 160 -11.46 -30.55 13.93
C LEU A 160 -11.92 -29.80 12.67
N GLY A 161 -13.19 -29.94 12.27
CA GLY A 161 -13.75 -29.22 11.14
C GLY A 161 -13.74 -27.70 11.35
N LEU A 162 -14.06 -27.24 12.57
CA LEU A 162 -14.05 -25.81 12.90
C LEU A 162 -12.62 -25.25 12.91
N ALA A 163 -11.68 -25.97 13.53
CA ALA A 163 -10.26 -25.61 13.51
C ALA A 163 -9.69 -25.60 12.09
N TYR A 164 -10.08 -26.55 11.25
CA TYR A 164 -9.68 -26.64 9.86
C TYR A 164 -10.17 -25.46 9.02
N LEU A 165 -11.42 -25.01 9.25
CA LEU A 165 -11.99 -23.86 8.57
C LEU A 165 -11.25 -22.56 8.95
N LEU A 166 -10.92 -22.38 10.24
CA LEU A 166 -10.10 -21.26 10.69
C LEU A 166 -8.70 -21.29 10.06
N PHE A 167 -8.10 -22.48 9.94
CA PHE A 167 -6.82 -22.66 9.26
C PHE A 167 -6.89 -22.29 7.78
N ILE A 168 -7.92 -22.72 7.04
CA ILE A 168 -8.12 -22.31 5.65
C ILE A 168 -8.30 -20.79 5.54
N LEU A 169 -9.07 -20.17 6.44
CA LEU A 169 -9.27 -18.72 6.44
C LEU A 169 -7.95 -17.96 6.63
N LEU A 170 -7.07 -18.46 7.52
CA LEU A 170 -5.72 -17.93 7.69
C LEU A 170 -4.89 -18.05 6.40
N LEU A 171 -4.92 -19.21 5.73
CA LEU A 171 -4.22 -19.42 4.46
C LEU A 171 -4.70 -18.46 3.37
N VAL A 172 -6.02 -18.23 3.28
CA VAL A 172 -6.61 -17.26 2.35
C VAL A 172 -6.15 -15.84 2.68
N GLY A 173 -6.11 -15.46 3.96
CA GLY A 173 -5.58 -14.17 4.39
C GLY A 173 -4.12 -13.95 3.98
N LEU A 174 -3.27 -14.97 4.17
CA LEU A 174 -1.88 -14.94 3.72
C LEU A 174 -1.77 -14.84 2.20
N PHE A 175 -2.60 -15.58 1.45
CA PHE A 175 -2.66 -15.48 0.00
C PHE A 175 -3.00 -14.06 -0.48
N ILE A 176 -4.01 -13.42 0.13
CA ILE A 176 -4.38 -12.03 -0.17
C ILE A 176 -3.21 -11.09 0.10
N LEU A 177 -2.50 -11.26 1.22
CA LEU A 177 -1.33 -10.46 1.57
C LEU A 177 -0.22 -10.58 0.50
N PHE A 178 0.18 -11.80 0.11
CA PHE A 178 1.22 -11.99 -0.90
C PHE A 178 0.81 -11.46 -2.27
N ASN A 179 -0.47 -11.58 -2.65
CA ASN A 179 -0.98 -10.97 -3.88
C ASN A 179 -0.94 -9.44 -3.82
N PHE A 180 -1.32 -8.85 -2.70
CA PHE A 180 -1.22 -7.40 -2.51
C PHE A 180 0.23 -6.92 -2.67
N ILE A 181 1.18 -7.63 -2.06
CA ILE A 181 2.62 -7.36 -2.21
C ILE A 181 3.04 -7.44 -3.68
N PHE A 182 2.67 -8.52 -4.38
CA PHE A 182 2.98 -8.71 -5.80
C PHE A 182 2.40 -7.60 -6.70
N LEU A 183 1.15 -7.19 -6.45
CA LEU A 183 0.47 -6.15 -7.22
C LEU A 183 1.13 -4.78 -7.01
N THR A 184 1.45 -4.41 -5.76
CA THR A 184 2.12 -3.13 -5.48
C THR A 184 3.54 -3.08 -6.07
N LEU A 185 4.28 -4.20 -6.06
CA LEU A 185 5.57 -4.32 -6.74
C LEU A 185 5.42 -4.17 -8.26
N SER A 186 4.40 -4.79 -8.84
CA SER A 186 4.14 -4.72 -10.29
C SER A 186 3.80 -3.30 -10.73
N ASP A 187 3.04 -2.57 -9.92
CA ASP A 187 2.70 -1.18 -10.18
C ASP A 187 3.88 -0.22 -9.97
N LEU A 188 4.88 -0.58 -9.15
CA LEU A 188 6.06 0.26 -8.91
C LEU A 188 6.75 0.70 -10.20
N LYS A 189 6.81 -0.18 -11.22
CA LYS A 189 7.39 0.13 -12.54
C LYS A 189 6.72 1.31 -13.25
N ARG A 190 5.44 1.56 -12.99
CA ARG A 190 4.68 2.67 -13.56
C ARG A 190 4.83 3.96 -12.75
N LEU A 191 5.15 3.83 -11.47
CA LEU A 191 5.21 4.92 -10.50
C LEU A 191 6.60 5.54 -10.38
N VAL A 192 7.63 4.86 -10.88
CA VAL A 192 9.01 5.35 -10.94
C VAL A 192 9.33 5.77 -12.39
N LYS A 193 9.72 7.03 -12.59
CA LYS A 193 10.02 7.63 -13.90
C LYS A 193 11.41 8.24 -13.94
#